data_AF-A0A7J3AE83-F1
#
_entry.id   AF-A0A7J3AE83-F1
#
_cell.length_a   1.000
_cell.length_b   1.000
_cell.length_c   1.000
_cell.angle_alpha   90.00
_cell.angle_beta   90.00
_cell.angle_gamma   90.00
#
_symmetry.space_group_name_H-M   'P 1'
#
loop_
_entity.id
_entity.type
_entity.pdbx_description
1 polymer ?
#
loop_
_entity_poly.entity_id
_entity_poly.type
_entity_poly.pdbx_seq_one_letter_code
_entity_poly.pdbx_strand_id
1 'polypeptide(L)'
;MVQRESVYGSLTGSAVRVLLRVAFAFEPLAPTAITVYMNQQLHRYREGGVVGGYKVHTKRLGRYHYRIEMDLELTGMQAMHLLGNVFPKQLSRYGRWFHD
;
A
#
# COMPACT_ATOMS: atom_id res chain seq x y z
N MET A 1 17.71 9.98 49.05
CA MET A 1 17.40 10.37 47.65
C MET A 1 17.31 9.19 46.66
N VAL A 2 17.66 7.95 47.04
CA VAL A 2 17.76 6.79 46.11
C VAL A 2 16.40 6.13 45.76
N GLN A 3 15.34 6.40 46.53
CA GLN A 3 14.08 5.65 46.43
C GLN A 3 13.10 6.15 45.35
N ARG A 4 13.28 7.38 44.82
CA ARG A 4 12.38 7.95 43.79
C ARG A 4 12.69 7.41 42.39
N GLU A 5 13.96 7.20 42.06
CA GLU A 5 14.38 6.76 40.72
C GLU A 5 13.89 5.35 40.36
N SER A 6 13.80 4.45 41.34
CA SER A 6 13.29 3.08 41.12
C SER A 6 11.78 3.04 40.82
N VAL A 7 11.01 4.01 41.34
CA VAL A 7 9.56 4.11 41.13
C VAL A 7 9.25 4.66 39.73
N TYR A 8 10.03 5.62 39.24
CA TYR A 8 9.91 6.09 37.86
C TYR A 8 10.29 5.00 36.86
N GLY A 9 11.35 4.21 37.10
CA GLY A 9 11.72 3.09 36.24
C GLY A 9 10.63 2.01 36.13
N SER A 10 9.94 1.68 37.23
CA SER A 10 8.91 0.64 37.24
C SER A 10 7.58 1.10 36.62
N LEU A 11 7.17 2.35 36.84
CA LEU A 11 5.97 2.95 36.23
C LEU A 11 6.14 3.14 34.72
N THR A 12 7.33 3.59 34.29
CA THR A 12 7.64 3.74 32.86
C THR A 12 7.70 2.38 32.18
N GLY A 13 8.32 1.38 32.82
CA GLY A 13 8.35 0.01 32.32
C GLY A 13 6.95 -0.62 32.21
N SER A 14 6.05 -0.32 33.14
CA SER A 14 4.66 -0.79 33.10
C SER A 14 3.85 -0.11 31.99
N ALA A 15 3.96 1.22 31.86
CA ALA A 15 3.30 1.98 30.81
C ALA A 15 3.75 1.53 29.40
N VAL A 16 5.05 1.31 29.20
CA VAL A 16 5.60 0.78 27.94
C VAL A 16 5.04 -0.62 27.64
N ARG A 17 4.90 -1.48 28.65
CA ARG A 17 4.34 -2.84 28.48
C ARG A 17 2.86 -2.82 28.08
N VAL A 18 2.09 -1.88 28.63
CA VAL A 18 0.68 -1.67 28.28
C VAL A 18 0.56 -1.10 26.86
N LEU A 19 1.34 -0.07 26.52
CA LEU A 19 1.35 0.52 25.18
C LEU A 19 1.74 -0.51 24.11
N LEU A 20 2.75 -1.33 24.38
CA LEU A 20 3.14 -2.42 23.52
C LEU A 20 1.99 -3.42 23.35
N ARG A 21 1.34 -3.89 24.43
CA ARG A 21 0.18 -4.79 24.35
C ARG A 21 -0.96 -4.21 23.52
N VAL A 22 -1.25 -2.92 23.67
CA VAL A 22 -2.28 -2.22 22.90
C VAL A 22 -1.88 -2.16 21.42
N ALA A 23 -0.65 -1.76 21.11
CA ALA A 23 -0.14 -1.76 19.73
C ALA A 23 -0.18 -3.16 19.08
N PHE A 24 0.12 -4.21 19.84
CA PHE A 24 0.00 -5.60 19.39
C PHE A 24 -1.46 -6.04 19.21
N ALA A 25 -2.42 -5.50 19.97
CA ALA A 25 -3.84 -5.81 19.82
C ALA A 25 -4.43 -5.25 18.51
N PHE A 26 -3.83 -4.19 17.94
CA PHE A 26 -4.21 -3.64 16.63
C PHE A 26 -3.55 -4.38 15.45
N GLU A 27 -2.62 -5.30 15.71
CA GLU A 27 -1.94 -6.07 14.67
C GLU A 27 -2.88 -6.86 13.73
N PRO A 28 -4.01 -7.45 14.18
CA PRO A 28 -5.01 -8.08 13.31
C PRO A 28 -5.79 -7.08 12.45
N LEU A 29 -5.84 -5.81 12.85
CA LEU A 29 -6.56 -4.75 12.14
C LEU A 29 -5.67 -4.06 11.09
N ALA A 30 -4.35 -4.21 11.19
CA ALA A 30 -3.40 -3.61 10.25
C ALA A 30 -3.66 -4.00 8.79
N PRO A 31 -3.96 -5.27 8.41
CA PRO A 31 -4.28 -5.60 7.01
C PRO A 31 -5.50 -4.84 6.49
N THR A 32 -6.52 -4.67 7.33
CA THR A 32 -7.73 -3.91 6.98
C THR A 32 -7.41 -2.44 6.81
N ALA A 33 -6.67 -1.84 7.73
CA ALA A 33 -6.27 -0.43 7.64
C ALA A 33 -5.43 -0.15 6.39
N ILE A 34 -4.44 -0.99 6.09
CA ILE A 34 -3.62 -0.89 4.87
C ILE A 34 -4.51 -1.01 3.64
N THR A 35 -5.42 -2.00 3.60
CA THR A 35 -6.33 -2.19 2.47
C THR A 35 -7.24 -0.99 2.25
N VAL A 36 -7.81 -0.41 3.30
CA VAL A 36 -8.66 0.79 3.22
C VAL A 36 -7.87 1.98 2.71
N TYR A 37 -6.68 2.23 3.28
CA TYR A 37 -5.81 3.31 2.84
C TYR A 37 -5.43 3.18 1.36
N MET A 38 -5.01 1.99 0.92
CA MET A 38 -4.65 1.73 -0.47
C MET A 38 -5.84 1.89 -1.40
N ASN A 39 -7.03 1.42 -1.00
CA ASN A 39 -8.26 1.63 -1.76
C ASN A 39 -8.56 3.12 -1.97
N GLN A 40 -8.41 3.94 -0.94
CA GLN A 40 -8.65 5.39 -1.06
C GLN A 40 -7.65 6.06 -2.01
N GLN A 41 -6.37 5.71 -1.94
CA GLN A 41 -5.36 6.29 -2.83
C GLN A 41 -5.55 5.86 -4.29
N LEU A 42 -5.76 4.57 -4.52
CA LEU A 42 -6.01 4.04 -5.85
C LEU A 42 -7.32 4.57 -6.46
N HIS A 43 -8.33 4.85 -5.61
CA HIS A 43 -9.56 5.52 -6.05
C HIS A 43 -9.25 6.89 -6.64
N ARG A 44 -8.48 7.72 -5.93
CA ARG A 44 -8.07 9.05 -6.42
C ARG A 44 -7.26 8.96 -7.70
N TYR A 45 -6.40 7.94 -7.83
CA TYR A 45 -5.66 7.72 -9.07
C TYR A 45 -6.56 7.30 -10.23
N ARG A 46 -7.61 6.51 -9.97
CA ARG A 46 -8.61 6.18 -10.97
C ARG A 46 -9.40 7.42 -11.40
N GLU A 47 -9.87 8.23 -10.45
CA GLU A 47 -10.59 9.48 -10.74
C GLU A 47 -9.71 10.48 -11.51
N GLY A 48 -8.42 10.54 -11.19
CA GLY A 48 -7.43 11.34 -11.93
C GLY A 48 -7.02 10.76 -13.28
N GLY A 49 -7.58 9.64 -13.72
CA GLY A 49 -7.24 8.99 -15.00
C GLY A 49 -5.85 8.36 -15.04
N VAL A 50 -5.20 8.20 -13.89
CA VAL A 50 -3.86 7.58 -13.75
C VAL A 50 -3.94 6.06 -13.85
N VAL A 51 -5.07 5.44 -13.49
CA VAL A 51 -5.34 4.01 -13.71
C VAL A 51 -6.77 3.85 -14.21
N GLY A 52 -7.04 2.86 -15.06
CA GLY A 52 -8.41 2.57 -15.52
C GLY A 52 -9.26 1.90 -14.43
N GLY A 53 -8.62 1.02 -13.67
CA GLY A 53 -9.23 0.19 -12.64
C GLY A 53 -8.17 -0.39 -11.72
N TYR A 54 -8.62 -0.89 -10.57
CA TYR A 54 -7.71 -1.51 -9.61
C TYR A 54 -8.45 -2.48 -8.69
N LYS A 55 -7.69 -3.42 -8.15
CA LYS A 55 -8.08 -4.27 -7.03
C LYS A 55 -6.90 -4.36 -6.08
N VAL A 56 -7.14 -4.11 -4.79
CA VAL A 56 -6.10 -4.24 -3.77
C VAL A 56 -6.60 -5.06 -2.61
N HIS A 57 -5.72 -5.91 -2.09
CA HIS A 57 -6.01 -6.71 -0.92
C HIS A 57 -4.73 -6.92 -0.10
N THR A 58 -4.83 -6.75 1.21
CA THR A 58 -3.72 -6.98 2.13
C THR A 58 -4.00 -8.20 2.99
N LYS A 59 -3.05 -9.13 3.01
CA LYS A 59 -3.09 -10.31 3.87
C LYS A 59 -1.96 -10.25 4.89
N ARG A 60 -2.19 -10.82 6.07
CA ARG A 60 -1.13 -11.05 7.06
C ARG A 60 -0.46 -12.39 6.78
N LEU A 61 0.86 -12.38 6.67
CA LEU A 61 1.68 -13.59 6.53
C LEU A 61 2.29 -14.04 7.86
N GLY A 62 2.48 -13.11 8.79
CA GLY A 62 3.08 -13.39 10.09
C GLY A 62 3.05 -12.18 11.00
N ARG A 63 3.80 -12.23 12.10
CA ARG A 63 3.88 -11.08 13.01
C ARG A 63 4.59 -9.92 12.30
N TYR A 64 3.93 -8.78 12.16
CA TYR A 64 4.42 -7.62 11.39
C TYR A 64 4.82 -7.89 9.94
N HIS A 65 4.36 -9.00 9.37
CA HIS A 65 4.67 -9.38 8.01
C HIS A 65 3.37 -9.41 7.22
N TYR A 66 3.25 -8.48 6.29
CA TYR A 66 2.05 -8.29 5.48
C TYR A 66 2.40 -8.40 4.00
N ARG A 67 1.50 -9.00 3.23
CA ARG A 67 1.56 -9.05 1.78
C ARG A 67 0.45 -8.19 1.20
N ILE A 68 0.83 -7.30 0.31
CA ILE A 68 -0.11 -6.47 -0.45
C ILE A 68 -0.14 -7.04 -1.87
N GLU A 69 -1.32 -7.49 -2.28
CA GLU A 69 -1.60 -7.95 -3.63
C GLU A 69 -2.38 -6.84 -4.34
N MET A 70 -1.89 -6.41 -5.52
CA MET A 70 -2.47 -5.30 -6.28
C MET A 70 -2.58 -5.69 -7.75
N ASP A 71 -3.78 -5.57 -8.30
CA ASP A 71 -4.05 -5.64 -9.72
C ASP A 71 -4.36 -4.23 -10.21
N LEU A 72 -3.66 -3.77 -11.24
CA LEU A 72 -3.84 -2.46 -11.83
C LEU A 72 -4.22 -2.62 -13.30
N GLU A 73 -5.36 -2.03 -13.68
CA GLU A 73 -5.73 -1.90 -15.08
C GLU A 73 -5.17 -0.58 -15.61
N LEU A 74 -4.22 -0.69 -16.53
CA LEU A 74 -3.62 0.47 -17.18
C LEU A 74 -4.60 1.07 -18.17
N THR A 75 -4.56 2.39 -18.32
CA THR A 75 -5.33 3.06 -19.39
C THR A 75 -4.74 2.71 -20.76
N GLY A 76 -5.56 2.76 -21.82
CA GLY A 76 -5.09 2.44 -23.19
C GLY A 76 -3.86 3.27 -23.60
N MET A 77 -3.79 4.54 -23.21
CA MET A 77 -2.62 5.40 -23.46
C MET A 77 -1.36 4.92 -22.73
N GLN A 78 -1.49 4.42 -21.50
CA GLN A 78 -0.36 3.89 -20.73
C GLN A 78 0.10 2.53 -21.23
N ALA A 79 -0.84 1.65 -21.59
CA ALA A 79 -0.52 0.38 -22.22
C ALA A 79 0.29 0.62 -23.51
N MET A 80 -0.09 1.61 -24.32
CA MET A 80 0.66 2.00 -25.51
C MET A 80 2.04 2.58 -25.19
N HIS A 81 2.17 3.40 -24.15
CA HIS A 81 3.46 3.94 -23.71
C HIS A 81 4.41 2.84 -23.20
N LEU A 82 3.90 1.88 -22.42
CA LEU A 82 4.68 0.73 -21.95
C LEU A 82 5.04 -0.23 -23.08
N LEU A 83 4.10 -0.57 -23.96
CA LEU A 83 4.37 -1.41 -25.14
C LEU A 83 5.36 -0.72 -26.09
N GLY A 84 5.29 0.61 -26.24
CA GLY A 84 6.25 1.39 -27.01
C GLY A 84 7.68 1.33 -26.44
N ASN A 85 7.81 1.32 -25.11
CA ASN A 85 9.11 1.19 -24.45
C ASN A 85 9.67 -0.25 -24.47
N VAL A 86 8.80 -1.26 -24.43
CA VAL A 86 9.23 -2.68 -24.44
C VAL A 86 9.45 -3.20 -25.87
N PHE A 87 8.67 -2.73 -26.85
CA PHE A 87 8.72 -3.18 -28.24
C PHE A 87 8.78 -2.02 -29.26
N PRO A 88 9.84 -1.18 -29.21
CA PRO A 88 9.91 0.07 -29.97
C PRO A 88 9.87 -0.09 -31.50
N LYS A 89 10.27 -1.26 -32.04
CA LYS A 89 10.36 -1.50 -33.48
C LYS A 89 9.07 -2.00 -34.14
N GLN A 90 8.10 -2.49 -33.37
CA GLN A 90 6.86 -3.08 -33.93
C GLN A 90 5.67 -2.12 -33.96
N LEU A 91 5.67 -1.08 -33.11
CA LEU A 91 4.55 -0.15 -32.97
C LEU A 91 4.57 1.06 -33.93
N SER A 92 5.70 1.37 -34.56
CA SER A 92 5.80 2.45 -35.57
C SER A 92 4.89 2.23 -36.79
N ARG A 93 4.39 0.99 -36.98
CA ARG A 93 3.46 0.63 -38.05
C ARG A 93 1.98 0.82 -37.68
N TYR A 94 1.64 0.84 -36.39
CA TYR A 94 0.26 0.93 -35.89
C TYR A 94 -0.18 2.35 -35.51
N GLY A 95 0.77 3.29 -35.29
CA GLY A 95 0.44 4.69 -35.01
C GLY A 95 -0.32 5.42 -36.12
N ARG A 96 -0.41 4.84 -37.33
CA ARG A 96 -1.14 5.38 -38.48
C ARG A 96 -2.63 4.98 -38.51
N TRP A 97 -3.08 4.05 -37.66
CA TRP A 97 -4.44 3.50 -37.70
C TRP A 97 -5.43 4.20 -36.75
N PHE A 98 -4.95 5.09 -35.87
CA PHE A 98 -5.77 5.84 -34.91
C PHE A 98 -5.89 7.34 -35.28
N HIS A 99 -5.54 7.69 -36.51
CA HIS A 99 -5.58 9.06 -37.05
C HIS A 99 -6.68 9.26 -38.12
N ASP A 100 -7.65 8.35 -38.18
CA ASP A 100 -8.97 8.52 -38.83
C ASP A 100 -10.08 8.32 -37.78
#